data_AF-B5JH17-F1
#
_entry.id   AF-B5JH17-F1
#
_cell.length_a   1.000
_cell.length_b   1.000
_cell.length_c   1.000
_cell.angle_alpha   90.00
_cell.angle_beta   90.00
_cell.angle_gamma   90.00
#
_symmetry.space_group_name_H-M   'P 1'
#
loop_
_entity.id
_entity.type
_entity.pdbx_description
1 polymer ?
#
loop_
_entity_poly.entity_id
_entity_poly.type
_entity_poly.pdbx_seq_one_letter_code
_entity_poly.pdbx_strand_id
1 'polypeptide(L)'
;MSTKVPTLRLAAIHLCGYRAFPNPITIRLAQHNNDGQVTGKGKNLLLYGENGSGKSSLGKSLRDFLDFRKSAIGFDEFKYRHIEPPRDDREMKLVFDDPTVDPLFWIPKERKQDDANFKERNRGHPHFTDMARSRGWLDYRVVWRASEVRWGDYVPIFKPLVEEIIPGCLRGTGTETFGQAWAKIIDAADKKPIRNQHGYQAVTNLITSIESFNTSLEGFLPQLEAQANAFLREFDPWTSIEIKWTHGANYNSSSHHNKFSLGSIQLRMRDRDGESLDNPSEFFNEARLTAIGLCLYMAGMSQSIPPKRADGSTYPRLLVLDDVLLSLDMVNRLPLLKLLKTDGFKDWQTLLLTHDRVWYEIAKQQLGDWAHQELFTQRVGNYDQPILREDRDHLIQAIDFLHDGHVKAAAVHVRTKFELVLKWACHQLSLPVKYHSDPKKIPASDFWAALAGAKWEQIPPVRRHSDSKGAQIWIQPRPIQNPVVPELLKSEIIHALSWVMNPLSHSQSVDRYRPEIEDAIFAINDLEQAVHNAIAMKSVGPVVLREMFLGILKYRSGI
;
A
#
# COMPACT_ATOMS: atom_id res chain seq x y z
N MET A 1 6.42 -7.97 30.17
CA MET A 1 5.74 -7.57 28.92
C MET A 1 6.50 -8.21 27.77
N SER A 2 5.92 -9.23 27.10
CA SER A 2 6.54 -9.84 25.92
C SER A 2 6.63 -8.79 24.83
N THR A 3 7.84 -8.30 24.54
CA THR A 3 8.10 -7.43 23.39
C THR A 3 7.69 -8.20 22.15
N LYS A 4 6.65 -7.72 21.44
CA LYS A 4 6.22 -8.31 20.18
C LYS A 4 7.38 -8.16 19.19
N VAL A 5 7.96 -9.29 18.75
CA VAL A 5 8.96 -9.28 17.68
C VAL A 5 8.33 -8.59 16.46
N PRO A 6 8.96 -7.53 15.92
CA PRO A 6 8.44 -6.86 14.75
C PRO A 6 8.37 -7.81 13.55
N THR A 7 7.32 -7.67 12.74
CA THR A 7 7.19 -8.40 11.48
C THR A 7 8.36 -8.06 10.55
N LEU A 8 9.05 -9.09 10.05
CA LEU A 8 10.12 -8.99 9.04
C LEU A 8 9.56 -8.40 7.75
N ARG A 9 10.28 -7.47 7.12
CA ARG A 9 9.84 -6.79 5.89
C ARG A 9 10.95 -6.80 4.85
N LEU A 10 10.60 -6.50 3.61
CA LEU A 10 11.57 -6.26 2.56
C LEU A 10 12.18 -4.87 2.72
N ALA A 11 13.49 -4.78 2.64
CA ALA A 11 14.25 -3.54 2.57
C ALA A 11 14.54 -3.10 1.14
N ALA A 12 14.66 -4.03 0.19
CA ALA A 12 14.84 -3.69 -1.22
C ALA A 12 14.37 -4.79 -2.17
N ILE A 13 14.02 -4.39 -3.39
CA ILE A 13 13.73 -5.28 -4.52
C ILE A 13 14.69 -4.90 -5.64
N HIS A 14 15.58 -5.82 -6.01
CA HIS A 14 16.45 -5.66 -7.16
C HIS A 14 15.89 -6.44 -8.34
N LEU A 15 16.01 -5.85 -9.53
CA LEU A 15 15.51 -6.44 -10.77
C LEU A 15 16.44 -6.08 -11.93
N CYS A 16 16.86 -7.07 -12.70
CA CYS A 16 17.67 -6.90 -13.91
C CYS A 16 17.26 -7.95 -14.95
N GLY A 17 17.04 -7.52 -16.19
CA GLY A 17 16.74 -8.37 -17.34
C GLY A 17 15.36 -9.02 -17.37
N TYR A 18 14.42 -8.55 -16.54
CA TYR A 18 13.07 -9.08 -16.45
C TYR A 18 12.06 -8.14 -17.11
N ARG A 19 11.32 -8.62 -18.11
CA ARG A 19 10.33 -7.85 -18.88
C ARG A 19 10.86 -6.45 -19.17
N ALA A 20 10.16 -5.39 -18.75
CA ALA A 20 10.51 -4.01 -19.04
C ALA A 20 11.82 -3.50 -18.44
N PHE A 21 12.59 -4.29 -17.67
CA PHE A 21 13.80 -3.84 -16.99
C PHE A 21 15.07 -4.38 -17.67
N PRO A 22 15.58 -3.72 -18.73
CA PRO A 22 16.81 -4.10 -19.39
C PRO A 22 18.05 -4.03 -18.51
N ASN A 23 18.10 -3.03 -17.62
CA ASN A 23 19.25 -2.72 -16.77
C ASN A 23 18.89 -2.88 -15.28
N PRO A 24 19.89 -3.05 -14.40
CA PRO A 24 19.65 -3.19 -12.97
C PRO A 24 18.92 -1.98 -12.38
N ILE A 25 17.86 -2.26 -11.62
CA ILE A 25 17.13 -1.28 -10.83
C ILE A 25 16.98 -1.79 -9.40
N THR A 26 17.01 -0.88 -8.44
CA THR A 26 16.80 -1.21 -7.02
C THR A 26 15.68 -0.34 -6.46
N ILE A 27 14.54 -0.97 -6.19
CA ILE A 27 13.44 -0.33 -5.46
C ILE A 27 13.76 -0.40 -3.98
N ARG A 28 14.14 0.73 -3.38
CA ARG A 28 14.46 0.80 -1.94
C ARG A 28 13.19 0.94 -1.11
N LEU A 29 13.05 0.11 -0.10
CA LEU A 29 11.92 0.11 0.83
C LEU A 29 12.37 0.49 2.25
N ALA A 30 13.67 0.48 2.53
CA ALA A 30 14.26 0.91 3.79
C ALA A 30 15.30 2.01 3.54
N GLN A 31 15.79 2.61 4.64
CA GLN A 31 17.00 3.43 4.59
C GLN A 31 18.22 2.54 4.39
N HIS A 32 19.19 3.05 3.63
CA HIS A 32 20.49 2.43 3.42
C HIS A 32 21.59 3.44 3.75
N ASN A 33 22.73 2.97 4.24
CA ASN A 33 23.93 3.80 4.36
C ASN A 33 24.62 3.99 3.00
N ASN A 34 25.71 4.77 2.98
CA ASN A 34 26.50 5.04 1.77
C ASN A 34 27.10 3.76 1.15
N ASP A 35 27.31 2.71 1.95
CA ASP A 35 27.81 1.40 1.51
C ASP A 35 26.69 0.48 1.01
N GLY A 36 25.44 0.95 0.98
CA GLY A 36 24.27 0.20 0.54
C GLY A 36 23.71 -0.79 1.57
N GLN A 37 24.23 -0.83 2.79
CA GLN A 37 23.71 -1.67 3.87
C GLN A 37 22.41 -1.11 4.42
N VAL A 38 21.48 -2.00 4.78
CA VAL A 38 20.18 -1.63 5.34
C VAL A 38 20.37 -1.07 6.75
N THR A 39 19.86 0.13 7.00
CA THR A 39 19.92 0.80 8.31
C THR A 39 18.55 1.06 8.94
N GLY A 40 17.47 0.90 8.16
CA GLY A 40 16.11 1.17 8.59
C GLY A 40 15.17 -0.02 8.38
N LYS A 41 13.94 0.12 8.91
CA LYS A 41 12.88 -0.88 8.73
C LYS A 41 12.27 -0.78 7.33
N GLY A 42 11.87 -1.92 6.76
CA GLY A 42 11.19 -1.96 5.46
C GLY A 42 9.83 -1.27 5.51
N LYS A 43 9.56 -0.37 4.57
CA LYS A 43 8.32 0.41 4.45
C LYS A 43 7.40 -0.17 3.38
N ASN A 44 6.15 0.26 3.38
CA ASN A 44 5.26 0.11 2.22
C ASN A 44 5.77 0.99 1.06
N LEU A 45 5.31 0.75 -0.16
CA LEU A 45 5.70 1.53 -1.34
C LEU A 45 4.48 2.19 -1.98
N LEU A 46 4.58 3.48 -2.27
CA LEU A 46 3.75 4.18 -3.22
C LEU A 46 4.61 4.51 -4.45
N LEU A 47 4.28 3.92 -5.60
CA LEU A 47 5.03 4.09 -6.85
C LEU A 47 4.15 4.76 -7.90
N TYR A 48 4.52 5.98 -8.28
CA TYR A 48 4.04 6.56 -9.53
C TYR A 48 4.82 5.96 -10.70
N GLY A 49 4.17 5.70 -11.83
CA GLY A 49 4.90 5.39 -13.05
C GLY A 49 4.13 5.74 -14.30
N GLU A 50 4.79 6.44 -15.22
CA GLU A 50 4.21 6.81 -16.51
C GLU A 50 3.83 5.57 -17.33
N ASN A 51 2.94 5.74 -18.31
CA ASN A 51 2.58 4.64 -19.20
C ASN A 51 3.83 4.11 -19.94
N GLY A 52 4.03 2.80 -19.89
CA GLY A 52 5.21 2.15 -20.47
C GLY A 52 6.45 2.08 -19.57
N SER A 53 6.45 2.76 -18.41
CA SER A 53 7.62 2.81 -17.49
C SER A 53 8.03 1.48 -16.84
N GLY A 54 7.25 0.41 -17.01
CA GLY A 54 7.56 -0.90 -16.42
C GLY A 54 6.92 -1.17 -15.04
N LYS A 55 6.07 -0.28 -14.53
CA LYS A 55 5.34 -0.43 -13.25
C LYS A 55 4.65 -1.79 -13.07
N SER A 56 3.83 -2.20 -14.04
CA SER A 56 3.18 -3.52 -14.00
C SER A 56 4.17 -4.67 -14.15
N SER A 57 5.32 -4.45 -14.78
CA SER A 57 6.38 -5.46 -14.84
C SER A 57 7.03 -5.66 -13.46
N LEU A 58 7.23 -4.58 -12.68
CA LEU A 58 7.73 -4.69 -11.30
C LEU A 58 6.78 -5.54 -10.46
N GLY A 59 5.49 -5.23 -10.47
CA GLY A 59 4.54 -6.02 -9.70
C GLY A 59 4.46 -7.48 -10.19
N LYS A 60 4.42 -7.71 -11.51
CA LYS A 60 4.44 -9.08 -12.07
C LYS A 60 5.70 -9.84 -11.70
N SER A 61 6.84 -9.18 -11.53
CA SER A 61 8.07 -9.84 -11.08
C SER A 61 7.90 -10.50 -9.72
N LEU A 62 7.27 -9.83 -8.75
CA LEU A 62 7.00 -10.37 -7.41
C LEU A 62 6.02 -11.55 -7.47
N ARG A 63 4.96 -11.39 -8.27
CA ARG A 63 3.95 -12.43 -8.48
C ARG A 63 4.55 -13.70 -9.09
N ASP A 64 5.37 -13.53 -10.13
CA ASP A 64 5.95 -14.63 -10.91
C ASP A 64 7.13 -15.27 -10.13
N PHE A 65 7.90 -14.49 -9.37
CA PHE A 65 8.93 -15.01 -8.46
C PHE A 65 8.31 -15.85 -7.33
N LEU A 66 7.32 -15.33 -6.62
CA LEU A 66 6.66 -16.03 -5.51
C LEU A 66 5.60 -17.03 -5.97
N ASP A 67 5.65 -17.49 -7.22
CA ASP A 67 4.85 -18.62 -7.69
C ASP A 67 5.46 -19.94 -7.21
N PHE A 68 4.80 -20.56 -6.22
CA PHE A 68 5.23 -21.82 -5.61
C PHE A 68 4.73 -23.06 -6.35
N ARG A 69 3.89 -22.91 -7.39
CA ARG A 69 3.34 -24.04 -8.15
C ARG A 69 4.47 -24.83 -8.83
N LYS A 70 4.25 -26.13 -9.04
CA LYS A 70 5.18 -26.96 -9.80
C LYS A 70 5.32 -26.50 -11.26
N SER A 71 4.22 -26.03 -11.84
CA SER A 71 4.14 -25.49 -13.21
C SER A 71 4.59 -24.03 -13.34
N ALA A 72 5.18 -23.44 -12.30
CA ALA A 72 5.59 -22.05 -12.36
C ALA A 72 6.69 -21.84 -13.41
N ILE A 73 6.51 -20.79 -14.20
CA ILE A 73 7.38 -20.46 -15.33
C ILE A 73 8.75 -19.97 -14.82
N GLY A 74 9.83 -20.39 -15.48
CA GLY A 74 11.21 -20.01 -15.16
C GLY A 74 11.56 -18.57 -15.56
N PHE A 75 12.71 -18.06 -15.12
CA PHE A 75 13.10 -16.66 -15.37
C PHE A 75 13.26 -16.37 -16.88
N ASP A 76 13.83 -17.31 -17.62
CA ASP A 76 14.21 -17.16 -19.03
C ASP A 76 13.02 -16.83 -19.96
N GLU A 77 11.82 -17.27 -19.61
CA GLU A 77 10.59 -17.00 -20.38
C GLU A 77 10.13 -15.54 -20.26
N PHE A 78 10.60 -14.83 -19.23
CA PHE A 78 10.29 -13.43 -18.97
C PHE A 78 11.45 -12.50 -19.31
N LYS A 79 12.51 -13.00 -19.96
CA LYS A 79 13.67 -12.19 -20.33
C LYS A 79 13.28 -10.97 -21.16
N TYR A 80 13.95 -9.84 -20.91
CA TYR A 80 13.82 -8.69 -21.81
C TYR A 80 14.27 -9.08 -23.22
N ARG A 81 13.47 -8.68 -24.22
CA ARG A 81 13.65 -9.16 -25.61
C ARG A 81 14.44 -8.21 -26.51
N HIS A 82 14.80 -7.01 -26.02
CA HIS A 82 15.41 -5.98 -26.87
C HIS A 82 16.89 -5.71 -26.56
N ILE A 83 17.54 -6.55 -25.75
CA ILE A 83 19.00 -6.53 -25.57
C ILE A 83 19.60 -7.84 -26.09
N GLU A 84 20.49 -7.70 -27.07
CA GLU A 84 21.31 -8.80 -27.60
C GLU A 84 22.79 -8.36 -27.63
N PRO A 85 23.72 -9.13 -27.04
CA PRO A 85 23.47 -10.32 -26.23
C PRO A 85 22.80 -9.97 -24.88
N PRO A 86 22.06 -10.91 -24.25
CA PRO A 86 21.49 -10.71 -22.91
C PRO A 86 22.58 -10.36 -21.89
N ARG A 87 22.23 -9.58 -20.85
CA ARG A 87 23.16 -9.28 -19.75
C ARG A 87 23.50 -10.54 -18.94
N ASP A 88 24.67 -10.56 -18.33
CA ASP A 88 25.08 -11.68 -17.45
C ASP A 88 24.53 -11.54 -16.02
N ASP A 89 24.29 -10.30 -15.57
CA ASP A 89 23.79 -9.95 -14.24
C ASP A 89 22.25 -9.98 -14.11
N ARG A 90 21.57 -10.75 -14.97
CA ARG A 90 20.11 -10.91 -14.92
C ARG A 90 19.71 -11.63 -13.64
N GLU A 91 18.92 -10.96 -12.81
CA GLU A 91 18.37 -11.54 -11.59
C GLU A 91 17.20 -10.72 -11.05
N MET A 92 16.40 -11.36 -10.21
CA MET A 92 15.53 -10.71 -9.25
C MET A 92 15.97 -11.09 -7.84
N LYS A 93 16.14 -10.11 -6.97
CA LYS A 93 16.59 -10.30 -5.59
C LYS A 93 15.68 -9.55 -4.62
N LEU A 94 15.23 -10.22 -3.55
CA LEU A 94 14.51 -9.60 -2.45
C LEU A 94 15.42 -9.56 -1.22
N VAL A 95 15.66 -8.36 -0.72
CA VAL A 95 16.49 -8.10 0.47
C VAL A 95 15.58 -7.79 1.64
N PHE A 96 15.86 -8.40 2.79
CA PHE A 96 15.11 -8.21 4.03
C PHE A 96 15.66 -7.04 4.85
N ASP A 97 14.84 -6.50 5.76
CA ASP A 97 15.24 -5.43 6.67
C ASP A 97 16.02 -5.89 7.90
N ASP A 98 16.03 -7.20 8.14
CA ASP A 98 17.00 -7.84 9.03
C ASP A 98 18.21 -8.33 8.19
N PRO A 99 19.41 -7.74 8.36
CA PRO A 99 20.59 -8.10 7.60
C PRO A 99 21.13 -9.51 7.93
N THR A 100 20.64 -10.16 8.99
CA THR A 100 20.98 -11.55 9.32
C THR A 100 20.22 -12.58 8.49
N VAL A 101 19.19 -12.15 7.76
CA VAL A 101 18.35 -13.01 6.92
C VAL A 101 18.87 -12.97 5.48
N ASP A 102 19.20 -14.15 4.94
CA ASP A 102 19.66 -14.28 3.57
C ASP A 102 18.62 -13.76 2.56
N PRO A 103 19.04 -13.08 1.48
CA PRO A 103 18.12 -12.62 0.45
C PRO A 103 17.55 -13.78 -0.39
N LEU A 104 16.37 -13.54 -0.97
CA LEU A 104 15.76 -14.46 -1.94
C LEU A 104 16.20 -14.10 -3.35
N PHE A 105 16.59 -15.10 -4.15
CA PHE A 105 16.99 -14.93 -5.56
C PHE A 105 16.10 -15.70 -6.54
N TRP A 106 15.95 -15.11 -7.74
CA TRP A 106 15.42 -15.76 -8.94
C TRP A 106 16.28 -15.36 -10.14
N ILE A 107 16.90 -16.35 -10.77
CA ILE A 107 17.94 -16.17 -11.79
C ILE A 107 17.65 -17.01 -13.04
N PRO A 108 18.27 -16.70 -14.19
CA PRO A 108 18.27 -17.54 -15.39
C PRO A 108 18.82 -18.95 -15.15
N LYS A 109 18.39 -19.92 -15.97
CA LYS A 109 18.91 -21.30 -15.92
C LYS A 109 20.40 -21.40 -16.25
N GLU A 110 20.90 -20.51 -17.11
CA GLU A 110 22.32 -20.45 -17.52
C GLU A 110 23.21 -20.21 -16.30
N ARG A 111 22.92 -19.18 -15.49
CA ARG A 111 23.69 -18.86 -14.26
C ARG A 111 23.67 -19.97 -13.20
N LYS A 112 22.65 -20.82 -13.17
CA LYS A 112 22.60 -21.99 -12.29
C LYS A 112 23.70 -23.01 -12.64
N GLN A 113 24.10 -23.08 -13.91
CA GLN A 113 25.14 -24.01 -14.35
C GLN A 113 26.53 -23.58 -13.86
N ASP A 114 26.73 -22.28 -13.67
CA ASP A 114 28.02 -21.70 -13.24
C ASP A 114 28.26 -21.82 -11.72
N ASP A 115 27.20 -21.92 -10.91
CA ASP A 115 27.30 -22.14 -9.46
C ASP A 115 26.13 -22.98 -8.93
N ALA A 116 26.42 -24.22 -8.53
CA ALA A 116 25.43 -25.16 -8.01
C ALA A 116 24.72 -24.69 -6.72
N ASN A 117 25.29 -23.71 -6.00
CA ASN A 117 24.66 -23.11 -4.82
C ASN A 117 23.50 -22.16 -5.20
N PHE A 118 23.49 -21.62 -6.41
CA PHE A 118 22.41 -20.75 -6.88
C PHE A 118 21.32 -21.56 -7.58
N LYS A 119 20.31 -21.99 -6.81
CA LYS A 119 19.09 -22.57 -7.39
C LYS A 119 18.37 -21.50 -8.19
N GLU A 120 17.86 -21.86 -9.39
CA GLU A 120 17.12 -20.96 -10.30
C GLU A 120 16.12 -20.07 -9.54
N ARG A 121 15.36 -20.67 -8.61
CA ARG A 121 14.48 -19.98 -7.66
C ARG A 121 14.72 -20.53 -6.27
N ASN A 122 14.92 -19.67 -5.27
CA ASN A 122 15.23 -20.04 -3.88
C ASN A 122 14.04 -20.69 -3.11
N ARG A 123 13.39 -21.71 -3.67
CA ARG A 123 12.23 -22.41 -3.08
C ARG A 123 12.54 -23.08 -1.74
N GLY A 124 13.80 -23.42 -1.49
CA GLY A 124 14.27 -24.01 -0.24
C GLY A 124 14.53 -23.00 0.88
N HIS A 125 14.41 -21.70 0.61
CA HIS A 125 14.64 -20.66 1.62
C HIS A 125 13.52 -20.68 2.69
N PRO A 126 13.84 -20.49 3.99
CA PRO A 126 12.87 -20.60 5.08
C PRO A 126 11.66 -19.68 4.96
N HIS A 127 11.80 -18.54 4.29
CA HIS A 127 10.70 -17.57 4.09
C HIS A 127 9.96 -17.73 2.76
N PHE A 128 10.52 -18.44 1.77
CA PHE A 128 9.93 -18.47 0.42
C PHE A 128 8.51 -19.02 0.43
N THR A 129 8.31 -20.17 1.09
CA THR A 129 7.03 -20.87 1.08
C THR A 129 5.94 -20.04 1.75
N ASP A 130 6.25 -19.40 2.87
CA ASP A 130 5.28 -18.61 3.62
C ASP A 130 4.93 -17.32 2.86
N MET A 131 5.94 -16.59 2.36
CA MET A 131 5.74 -15.42 1.52
C MET A 131 4.91 -15.74 0.27
N ALA A 132 5.18 -16.88 -0.37
CA ALA A 132 4.45 -17.33 -1.55
C ALA A 132 2.99 -17.70 -1.27
N ARG A 133 2.68 -18.16 -0.05
CA ARG A 133 1.31 -18.45 0.41
C ARG A 133 0.57 -17.21 0.88
N SER A 134 1.28 -16.18 1.32
CA SER A 134 0.72 -14.95 1.88
C SER A 134 0.97 -13.73 1.01
N ARG A 135 0.89 -13.90 -0.32
CA ARG A 135 0.97 -12.81 -1.30
C ARG A 135 -0.42 -12.46 -1.82
N GLY A 136 -0.73 -11.16 -1.81
CA GLY A 136 -1.86 -10.57 -2.50
C GLY A 136 -1.40 -9.92 -3.79
N TRP A 137 -2.10 -10.19 -4.88
CA TRP A 137 -1.88 -9.55 -6.17
C TRP A 137 -3.23 -9.08 -6.71
N LEU A 138 -3.41 -7.77 -6.73
CA LEU A 138 -4.60 -7.16 -7.27
C LEU A 138 -4.23 -6.23 -8.42
N ASP A 139 -4.79 -6.52 -9.59
CA ASP A 139 -4.81 -5.61 -10.73
C ASP A 139 -6.27 -5.36 -11.15
N TYR A 140 -6.48 -4.36 -12.00
CA TYR A 140 -7.83 -4.00 -12.46
C TYR A 140 -8.61 -5.19 -13.06
N ARG A 141 -7.94 -6.21 -13.62
CA ARG A 141 -8.61 -7.37 -14.25
C ARG A 141 -9.17 -8.33 -13.22
N VAL A 142 -8.46 -8.52 -12.11
CA VAL A 142 -8.94 -9.37 -10.99
C VAL A 142 -10.22 -8.75 -10.42
N VAL A 143 -10.23 -7.43 -10.22
CA VAL A 143 -11.42 -6.73 -9.72
C VAL A 143 -12.55 -6.78 -10.74
N TRP A 144 -12.24 -6.54 -12.02
CA TRP A 144 -13.21 -6.61 -13.10
C TRP A 144 -13.87 -8.00 -13.24
N ARG A 145 -13.08 -9.08 -13.15
CA ARG A 145 -13.61 -10.46 -13.16
C ARG A 145 -14.55 -10.74 -11.98
N ALA A 146 -14.26 -10.18 -10.82
CA ALA A 146 -15.13 -10.30 -9.65
C ALA A 146 -16.39 -9.42 -9.75
N SER A 147 -16.38 -8.41 -10.62
CA SER A 147 -17.49 -7.49 -10.85
C SER A 147 -18.33 -7.80 -12.09
N GLU A 148 -17.98 -8.82 -12.89
CA GLU A 148 -18.76 -9.27 -14.05
C GLU A 148 -20.10 -9.92 -13.61
N VAL A 149 -21.09 -9.10 -13.26
CA VAL A 149 -22.49 -9.51 -13.23
C VAL A 149 -22.97 -9.59 -14.68
N ARG A 150 -23.13 -10.80 -15.23
CA ARG A 150 -23.90 -11.00 -16.47
C ARG A 150 -25.36 -11.18 -16.08
N TRP A 151 -26.28 -10.65 -16.91
CA TRP A 151 -27.75 -10.77 -16.81
C TRP A 151 -28.20 -11.92 -15.89
N GLY A 152 -28.71 -11.57 -14.70
CA GLY A 152 -29.12 -12.50 -13.64
C GLY A 152 -28.93 -11.95 -12.23
N ASP A 153 -29.49 -12.66 -11.24
CA ASP A 153 -29.58 -12.18 -9.84
C ASP A 153 -28.33 -12.48 -8.98
N TYR A 154 -27.27 -13.05 -9.58
CA TYR A 154 -26.06 -13.43 -8.87
C TYR A 154 -24.82 -13.52 -9.77
N VAL A 155 -23.63 -13.41 -9.17
CA VAL A 155 -22.33 -13.66 -9.81
C VAL A 155 -21.81 -15.04 -9.40
N PRO A 156 -21.48 -15.94 -10.34
CA PRO A 156 -20.83 -17.20 -10.01
C PRO A 156 -19.36 -16.97 -9.63
N ILE A 157 -19.01 -17.22 -8.37
CA ILE A 157 -17.67 -16.90 -7.84
C ILE A 157 -16.82 -18.10 -7.45
N PHE A 158 -17.26 -19.36 -7.64
CA PHE A 158 -16.51 -20.53 -7.16
C PHE A 158 -15.05 -20.54 -7.63
N LYS A 159 -14.82 -20.41 -8.94
CA LYS A 159 -13.47 -20.43 -9.53
C LYS A 159 -12.60 -19.25 -9.07
N PRO A 160 -13.01 -17.97 -9.23
CA PRO A 160 -12.18 -16.85 -8.78
C PRO A 160 -11.95 -16.89 -7.27
N LEU A 161 -12.92 -17.36 -6.49
CA LEU A 161 -12.77 -17.51 -5.05
C LEU A 161 -11.61 -18.47 -4.74
N VAL A 162 -11.67 -19.70 -5.24
CA VAL A 162 -10.72 -20.77 -4.92
C VAL A 162 -9.33 -20.55 -5.55
N GLU A 163 -9.27 -19.98 -6.76
CA GLU A 163 -8.02 -19.83 -7.51
C GLU A 163 -7.32 -18.49 -7.27
N GLU A 164 -8.03 -17.43 -6.88
CA GLU A 164 -7.49 -16.07 -6.79
C GLU A 164 -7.65 -15.43 -5.40
N ILE A 165 -8.79 -15.60 -4.72
CA ILE A 165 -9.13 -14.85 -3.49
C ILE A 165 -8.66 -15.53 -2.21
N ILE A 166 -8.96 -16.82 -2.05
CA ILE A 166 -8.63 -17.59 -0.83
C ILE A 166 -7.46 -18.59 -0.91
N PRO A 167 -6.61 -18.67 -1.98
CA PRO A 167 -5.52 -19.66 -2.00
C PRO A 167 -4.60 -19.64 -0.77
N GLY A 168 -4.41 -18.46 -0.15
CA GLY A 168 -3.58 -18.25 1.03
C GLY A 168 -4.29 -18.44 2.37
N CYS A 169 -5.59 -18.74 2.39
CA CYS A 169 -6.37 -18.95 3.62
C CYS A 169 -6.20 -20.38 4.13
N LEU A 170 -6.10 -20.54 5.45
CA LEU A 170 -6.04 -21.86 6.09
C LEU A 170 -7.36 -22.62 5.92
N ARG A 171 -7.23 -23.91 5.64
CA ARG A 171 -8.36 -24.83 5.55
C ARG A 171 -8.57 -25.50 6.91
N GLY A 172 -9.42 -24.90 7.74
CA GLY A 172 -9.69 -25.37 9.10
C GLY A 172 -8.55 -25.08 10.08
N THR A 173 -8.37 -25.94 11.09
CA THR A 173 -7.38 -25.76 12.19
C THR A 173 -5.97 -26.27 11.87
N GLY A 174 -5.76 -26.85 10.68
CA GLY A 174 -4.47 -27.38 10.24
C GLY A 174 -3.54 -26.30 9.64
N THR A 175 -2.46 -26.76 9.01
CA THR A 175 -1.46 -25.91 8.33
C THR A 175 -1.61 -25.86 6.81
N GLU A 176 -2.56 -26.61 6.26
CA GLU A 176 -2.84 -26.66 4.82
C GLU A 176 -3.75 -25.49 4.42
N THR A 177 -3.42 -24.80 3.33
CA THR A 177 -4.29 -23.75 2.75
C THR A 177 -5.27 -24.29 1.73
N PHE A 178 -6.33 -23.52 1.43
CA PHE A 178 -7.25 -23.83 0.33
C PHE A 178 -6.52 -23.99 -1.01
N GLY A 179 -5.54 -23.13 -1.31
CA GLY A 179 -4.77 -23.22 -2.55
C GLY A 179 -3.95 -24.51 -2.65
N GLN A 180 -3.39 -25.00 -1.54
CA GLN A 180 -2.66 -26.27 -1.52
C GLN A 180 -3.58 -27.47 -1.71
N ALA A 181 -4.70 -27.49 -0.99
CA ALA A 181 -5.70 -28.55 -1.13
C ALA A 181 -6.26 -28.59 -2.56
N TRP A 182 -6.58 -27.42 -3.12
CA TRP A 182 -7.09 -27.30 -4.49
C TRP A 182 -6.06 -27.78 -5.52
N ALA A 183 -4.79 -27.37 -5.40
CA ALA A 183 -3.73 -27.84 -6.30
C ALA A 183 -3.57 -29.36 -6.27
N LYS A 184 -3.65 -30.00 -5.09
CA LYS A 184 -3.63 -31.46 -4.96
C LYS A 184 -4.83 -32.13 -5.66
N ILE A 185 -6.02 -31.53 -5.54
CA ILE A 185 -7.24 -32.02 -6.19
C ILE A 185 -7.10 -31.93 -7.71
N ILE A 186 -6.65 -30.79 -8.25
CA ILE A 186 -6.44 -30.61 -9.69
C ILE A 186 -5.37 -31.59 -10.22
N ASP A 187 -4.21 -31.67 -9.57
CA ASP A 187 -3.12 -32.58 -9.96
C ASP A 187 -3.57 -34.06 -9.96
N ALA A 188 -4.46 -34.44 -9.04
CA ALA A 188 -5.01 -35.79 -8.95
C ALA A 188 -6.12 -36.03 -9.99
N ALA A 189 -6.99 -35.04 -10.22
CA ALA A 189 -8.06 -35.11 -11.21
C ALA A 189 -7.54 -35.13 -12.66
N ASP A 190 -6.45 -34.42 -12.95
CA ASP A 190 -5.79 -34.37 -14.26
C ASP A 190 -5.24 -35.73 -14.72
N LYS A 191 -4.91 -36.60 -13.76
CA LYS A 191 -4.53 -38.00 -14.04
C LYS A 191 -5.70 -38.87 -14.49
N LYS A 192 -6.93 -38.35 -14.42
CA LYS A 192 -8.18 -39.01 -14.82
C LYS A 192 -8.32 -40.44 -14.27
N PRO A 193 -8.10 -40.67 -12.96
CA PRO A 193 -8.18 -42.01 -12.38
C PRO A 193 -9.57 -42.64 -12.60
N ILE A 194 -9.58 -43.93 -12.89
CA ILE A 194 -10.79 -44.74 -13.10
C ILE A 194 -10.91 -45.79 -12.01
N ARG A 195 -12.15 -46.15 -11.65
CA ARG A 195 -12.43 -47.12 -10.59
C ARG A 195 -12.24 -48.56 -11.13
N ASN A 196 -10.99 -49.03 -11.12
CA ASN A 196 -10.59 -50.41 -11.40
C ASN A 196 -9.67 -50.95 -10.27
N GLN A 197 -9.15 -52.17 -10.37
CA GLN A 197 -8.31 -52.78 -9.32
C GLN A 197 -7.08 -51.93 -8.93
N HIS A 198 -6.46 -51.22 -9.88
CA HIS A 198 -5.27 -50.39 -9.63
C HIS A 198 -5.60 -48.92 -9.30
N GLY A 199 -6.77 -48.42 -9.71
CA GLY A 199 -7.17 -47.02 -9.59
C GLY A 199 -8.17 -46.75 -8.46
N TYR A 200 -8.71 -47.80 -7.82
CA TYR A 200 -9.69 -47.68 -6.72
C TYR A 200 -9.20 -46.72 -5.63
N GLN A 201 -8.00 -46.92 -5.12
CA GLN A 201 -7.44 -46.10 -4.04
C GLN A 201 -7.20 -44.65 -4.48
N ALA A 202 -6.78 -44.43 -5.73
CA ALA A 202 -6.59 -43.09 -6.27
C ALA A 202 -7.93 -42.33 -6.39
N VAL A 203 -8.98 -43.00 -6.86
CA VAL A 203 -10.34 -42.43 -6.92
C VAL A 203 -10.87 -42.14 -5.52
N THR A 204 -10.75 -43.08 -4.58
CA THR A 204 -11.21 -42.89 -3.20
C THR A 204 -10.50 -41.71 -2.54
N ASN A 205 -9.17 -41.63 -2.62
CA ASN A 205 -8.40 -40.52 -2.05
C ASN A 205 -8.79 -39.16 -2.66
N LEU A 206 -9.04 -39.11 -3.97
CA LEU A 206 -9.49 -37.90 -4.65
C LEU A 206 -10.89 -37.47 -4.17
N ILE A 207 -11.85 -38.39 -4.10
CA ILE A 207 -13.21 -38.11 -3.62
C ILE A 207 -13.16 -37.61 -2.17
N THR A 208 -12.43 -38.28 -1.28
CA THR A 208 -12.28 -37.85 0.12
C THR A 208 -11.61 -36.47 0.23
N SER A 209 -10.63 -36.17 -0.63
CA SER A 209 -9.99 -34.84 -0.66
C SER A 209 -10.98 -33.76 -1.11
N ILE A 210 -11.81 -34.05 -2.11
CA ILE A 210 -12.86 -33.15 -2.60
C ILE A 210 -13.93 -32.91 -1.52
N GLU A 211 -14.40 -33.96 -0.85
CA GLU A 211 -15.38 -33.86 0.23
C GLU A 211 -14.86 -33.00 1.39
N SER A 212 -13.63 -33.28 1.86
CA SER A 212 -12.99 -32.49 2.91
C SER A 212 -12.79 -31.03 2.51
N PHE A 213 -12.41 -30.78 1.26
CA PHE A 213 -12.30 -29.43 0.71
C PHE A 213 -13.65 -28.70 0.68
N ASN A 214 -14.70 -29.36 0.18
CA ASN A 214 -16.04 -28.79 0.09
C ASN A 214 -16.60 -28.42 1.48
N THR A 215 -16.51 -29.32 2.46
CA THR A 215 -16.94 -29.04 3.84
C THR A 215 -16.19 -27.87 4.46
N SER A 216 -14.87 -27.80 4.23
CA SER A 216 -14.07 -26.70 4.76
C SER A 216 -14.41 -25.37 4.08
N LEU A 217 -14.65 -25.39 2.77
CA LEU A 217 -14.99 -24.22 1.99
C LEU A 217 -16.35 -23.67 2.41
N GLU A 218 -17.36 -24.54 2.47
CA GLU A 218 -18.72 -24.18 2.90
C GLU A 218 -18.72 -23.55 4.31
N GLY A 219 -17.96 -24.12 5.26
CA GLY A 219 -17.80 -23.55 6.60
C GLY A 219 -17.02 -22.23 6.66
N PHE A 220 -16.20 -21.91 5.65
CA PHE A 220 -15.44 -20.66 5.59
C PHE A 220 -16.23 -19.49 4.98
N LEU A 221 -17.23 -19.76 4.14
CA LEU A 221 -17.98 -18.71 3.43
C LEU A 221 -18.65 -17.68 4.36
N PRO A 222 -19.29 -18.06 5.49
CA PRO A 222 -19.90 -17.07 6.38
C PRO A 222 -18.90 -16.08 6.98
N GLN A 223 -17.69 -16.56 7.30
CA GLN A 223 -16.62 -15.70 7.82
C GLN A 223 -16.12 -14.72 6.75
N LEU A 224 -15.96 -15.22 5.52
CA LEU A 224 -15.61 -14.38 4.38
C LEU A 224 -16.67 -13.33 4.06
N GLU A 225 -17.94 -13.72 4.05
CA GLU A 225 -19.07 -12.81 3.83
C GLU A 225 -19.11 -11.70 4.89
N ALA A 226 -19.03 -12.07 6.18
CA ALA A 226 -19.05 -11.11 7.26
C ALA A 226 -17.90 -10.09 7.15
N GLN A 227 -16.70 -10.56 6.82
CA GLN A 227 -15.53 -9.71 6.66
C GLN A 227 -15.61 -8.81 5.43
N ALA A 228 -16.11 -9.33 4.31
CA ALA A 228 -16.30 -8.57 3.08
C ALA A 228 -17.36 -7.48 3.26
N ASN A 229 -18.48 -7.78 3.92
CA ASN A 229 -19.51 -6.79 4.27
C ASN A 229 -18.99 -5.73 5.25
N ALA A 230 -18.14 -6.11 6.22
CA ALA A 230 -17.50 -5.15 7.11
C ALA A 230 -16.62 -4.15 6.34
N PHE A 231 -15.89 -4.61 5.33
CA PHE A 231 -15.11 -3.73 4.44
C PHE A 231 -15.99 -2.91 3.51
N LEU A 232 -17.04 -3.51 2.94
CA LEU A 232 -17.94 -2.84 1.99
C LEU A 232 -18.63 -1.62 2.60
N ARG A 233 -18.91 -1.61 3.91
CA ARG A 233 -19.49 -0.45 4.60
C ARG A 233 -18.68 0.84 4.47
N GLU A 234 -17.36 0.75 4.30
CA GLU A 234 -16.50 1.93 4.08
C GLU A 234 -16.60 2.48 2.65
N PHE A 235 -16.98 1.63 1.68
CA PHE A 235 -17.08 1.96 0.27
C PHE A 235 -18.51 2.32 -0.15
N ASP A 236 -19.47 1.50 0.28
CA ASP A 236 -20.89 1.65 0.00
C ASP A 236 -21.73 1.15 1.20
N PRO A 237 -22.13 2.05 2.12
CA PRO A 237 -22.92 1.70 3.30
C PRO A 237 -24.32 1.13 2.99
N TRP A 238 -24.78 1.25 1.75
CA TRP A 238 -26.14 0.91 1.33
C TRP A 238 -26.25 -0.47 0.69
N THR A 239 -25.12 -1.14 0.47
CA THR A 239 -25.07 -2.43 -0.20
C THR A 239 -24.42 -3.46 0.71
N SER A 240 -24.98 -4.65 0.72
CA SER A 240 -24.34 -5.83 1.31
C SER A 240 -24.30 -6.97 0.30
N ILE A 241 -23.47 -7.96 0.57
CA ILE A 241 -23.36 -9.17 -0.23
C ILE A 241 -23.78 -10.39 0.58
N GLU A 242 -24.28 -11.40 -0.12
CA GLU A 242 -24.56 -12.72 0.39
C GLU A 242 -23.82 -13.76 -0.47
N ILE A 243 -23.13 -14.68 0.18
CA ILE A 243 -22.37 -15.76 -0.45
C ILE A 243 -23.13 -17.07 -0.21
N LYS A 244 -23.86 -17.52 -1.23
CA LYS A 244 -24.68 -18.72 -1.17
C LYS A 244 -23.97 -19.92 -1.79
N TRP A 245 -23.68 -20.93 -0.97
CA TRP A 245 -23.26 -22.25 -1.42
C TRP A 245 -24.39 -22.94 -2.19
N THR A 246 -24.09 -23.50 -3.37
CA THR A 246 -25.07 -24.28 -4.15
C THR A 246 -24.67 -25.75 -4.21
N HIS A 247 -23.44 -26.05 -4.65
CA HIS A 247 -22.88 -27.39 -4.62
C HIS A 247 -21.35 -27.35 -4.67
N GLY A 248 -20.71 -28.41 -4.18
CA GLY A 248 -19.25 -28.54 -4.19
C GLY A 248 -18.68 -28.99 -5.53
N ALA A 249 -17.34 -29.00 -5.60
CA ALA A 249 -16.63 -29.70 -6.68
C ALA A 249 -16.90 -31.20 -6.58
N ASN A 250 -16.80 -31.92 -7.71
CA ASN A 250 -17.10 -33.34 -7.75
C ASN A 250 -16.21 -34.08 -8.77
N TYR A 251 -15.99 -35.38 -8.54
CA TYR A 251 -15.31 -36.27 -9.45
C TYR A 251 -16.12 -37.54 -9.73
N ASN A 252 -16.63 -37.67 -10.95
CA ASN A 252 -17.34 -38.85 -11.42
C ASN A 252 -16.42 -39.76 -12.26
N SER A 253 -15.85 -40.77 -11.61
CA SER A 253 -14.97 -41.74 -12.27
C SER A 253 -15.65 -42.56 -13.38
N SER A 254 -16.98 -42.68 -13.36
CA SER A 254 -17.76 -43.43 -14.36
C SER A 254 -18.05 -42.64 -15.63
N SER A 255 -17.88 -41.31 -15.63
CA SER A 255 -18.15 -40.49 -16.82
C SER A 255 -17.07 -40.67 -17.89
N HIS A 256 -17.46 -40.72 -19.16
CA HIS A 256 -16.52 -40.80 -20.30
C HIS A 256 -15.86 -39.46 -20.62
N HIS A 257 -16.54 -38.34 -20.36
CA HIS A 257 -16.05 -36.97 -20.56
C HIS A 257 -16.29 -36.14 -19.29
N ASN A 258 -15.49 -35.10 -19.07
CA ASN A 258 -15.64 -34.17 -17.94
C ASN A 258 -15.80 -34.88 -16.59
N LYS A 259 -14.87 -35.80 -16.26
CA LYS A 259 -14.89 -36.53 -14.98
C LYS A 259 -14.84 -35.61 -13.76
N PHE A 260 -14.26 -34.41 -13.89
CA PHE A 260 -14.17 -33.41 -12.84
C PHE A 260 -15.09 -32.23 -13.14
N SER A 261 -15.87 -31.80 -12.16
CA SER A 261 -16.73 -30.61 -12.23
C SER A 261 -16.43 -29.65 -11.10
N LEU A 262 -16.37 -28.35 -11.41
CA LEU A 262 -16.24 -27.29 -10.42
C LEU A 262 -17.51 -27.19 -9.56
N GLY A 263 -17.38 -26.62 -8.37
CA GLY A 263 -18.53 -26.27 -7.54
C GLY A 263 -19.22 -25.00 -8.03
N SER A 264 -20.28 -24.62 -7.32
CA SER A 264 -21.07 -23.42 -7.58
C SER A 264 -21.32 -22.67 -6.28
N ILE A 265 -20.89 -21.40 -6.30
CA ILE A 265 -21.11 -20.42 -5.24
C ILE A 265 -21.66 -19.17 -5.92
N GLN A 266 -22.79 -18.69 -5.41
CA GLN A 266 -23.49 -17.52 -5.90
C GLN A 266 -23.19 -16.34 -4.99
N LEU A 267 -22.65 -15.26 -5.55
CA LEU A 267 -22.55 -13.97 -4.89
C LEU A 267 -23.78 -13.13 -5.26
N ARG A 268 -24.61 -12.81 -4.27
CA ARG A 268 -25.80 -11.99 -4.42
C ARG A 268 -25.57 -10.63 -3.78
N MET A 269 -26.26 -9.62 -4.29
CA MET A 269 -26.24 -8.28 -3.71
C MET A 269 -27.58 -8.02 -3.03
N ARG A 270 -27.52 -7.36 -1.88
CA ARG A 270 -28.68 -6.94 -1.10
C ARG A 270 -28.61 -5.45 -0.86
N ASP A 271 -29.77 -4.82 -0.79
CA ASP A 271 -29.87 -3.41 -0.43
C ASP A 271 -29.69 -3.19 1.09
N ARG A 272 -29.89 -1.95 1.52
CA ARG A 272 -29.73 -1.51 2.91
C ARG A 272 -30.73 -2.19 3.85
N ASP A 273 -31.90 -2.54 3.36
CA ASP A 273 -32.99 -3.12 4.15
C ASP A 273 -32.92 -4.66 4.14
N GLY A 274 -31.95 -5.22 3.39
CA GLY A 274 -31.65 -6.65 3.33
C GLY A 274 -32.43 -7.39 2.25
N GLU A 275 -33.18 -6.66 1.41
CA GLU A 275 -33.92 -7.22 0.28
C GLU A 275 -32.95 -7.65 -0.81
N SER A 276 -33.28 -8.76 -1.48
CA SER A 276 -32.47 -9.25 -2.61
C SER A 276 -32.69 -8.33 -3.81
N LEU A 277 -31.60 -7.93 -4.45
CA LEU A 277 -31.67 -7.11 -5.66
C LEU A 277 -31.75 -8.03 -6.88
N ASP A 278 -32.90 -8.03 -7.55
CA ASP A 278 -33.05 -8.68 -8.85
C ASP A 278 -32.31 -7.86 -9.91
N ASN A 279 -31.61 -8.53 -10.82
CA ASN A 279 -30.74 -7.91 -11.84
C ASN A 279 -29.83 -6.77 -11.33
N PRO A 280 -28.85 -7.06 -10.43
CA PRO A 280 -27.96 -6.04 -9.85
C PRO A 280 -27.24 -5.16 -10.88
N SER A 281 -27.01 -5.66 -12.10
CA SER A 281 -26.39 -4.91 -13.21
C SER A 281 -27.24 -3.74 -13.73
N GLU A 282 -28.56 -3.72 -13.49
CA GLU A 282 -29.43 -2.61 -13.88
C GLU A 282 -29.41 -1.47 -12.85
N PHE A 283 -29.09 -1.78 -11.59
CA PHE A 283 -29.13 -0.82 -10.48
C PHE A 283 -27.74 -0.33 -10.06
N PHE A 284 -26.72 -1.18 -10.13
CA PHE A 284 -25.37 -0.83 -9.73
C PHE A 284 -24.55 -0.29 -10.89
N ASN A 285 -23.96 0.88 -10.67
CA ASN A 285 -22.90 1.35 -11.55
C ASN A 285 -21.62 0.51 -11.39
N GLU A 286 -20.72 0.64 -12.36
CA GLU A 286 -19.44 -0.08 -12.39
C GLU A 286 -18.61 0.15 -11.11
N ALA A 287 -18.66 1.35 -10.54
CA ALA A 287 -17.93 1.69 -9.32
C ALA A 287 -18.37 0.84 -8.12
N ARG A 288 -19.67 0.58 -7.95
CA ARG A 288 -20.18 -0.25 -6.85
C ARG A 288 -19.83 -1.72 -7.04
N LEU A 289 -19.99 -2.26 -8.24
CA LEU A 289 -19.59 -3.65 -8.55
C LEU A 289 -18.09 -3.86 -8.31
N THR A 290 -17.28 -2.86 -8.65
CA THR A 290 -15.84 -2.88 -8.41
C THR A 290 -15.50 -2.82 -6.92
N ALA A 291 -16.23 -2.02 -6.13
CA ALA A 291 -16.08 -1.99 -4.68
C ALA A 291 -16.39 -3.35 -4.03
N ILE A 292 -17.44 -4.03 -4.51
CA ILE A 292 -17.79 -5.39 -4.06
C ILE A 292 -16.65 -6.37 -4.34
N GLY A 293 -16.17 -6.43 -5.58
CA GLY A 293 -15.08 -7.32 -5.97
C GLY A 293 -13.79 -7.05 -5.18
N LEU A 294 -13.46 -5.77 -4.98
CA LEU A 294 -12.33 -5.33 -4.16
C LEU A 294 -12.49 -5.77 -2.71
N CYS A 295 -13.65 -5.53 -2.08
CA CYS A 295 -13.89 -5.89 -0.68
C CYS A 295 -13.85 -7.40 -0.46
N LEU A 296 -14.41 -8.19 -1.39
CA LEU A 296 -14.33 -9.64 -1.34
C LEU A 296 -12.88 -10.14 -1.44
N TYR A 297 -12.09 -9.58 -2.35
CA TYR A 297 -10.67 -9.89 -2.48
C TYR A 297 -9.90 -9.55 -1.19
N MET A 298 -10.09 -8.33 -0.68
CA MET A 298 -9.45 -7.84 0.53
C MET A 298 -9.84 -8.67 1.76
N ALA A 299 -11.08 -9.16 1.83
CA ALA A 299 -11.56 -10.04 2.90
C ALA A 299 -10.92 -11.44 2.87
N GLY A 300 -10.64 -11.97 1.67
CA GLY A 300 -9.82 -13.19 1.54
C GLY A 300 -8.39 -12.94 2.02
N MET A 301 -7.79 -11.82 1.60
CA MET A 301 -6.44 -11.45 2.01
C MET A 301 -6.32 -11.27 3.53
N SER A 302 -7.23 -10.54 4.17
CA SER A 302 -7.15 -10.31 5.63
C SER A 302 -7.21 -11.60 6.45
N GLN A 303 -7.79 -12.67 5.91
CA GLN A 303 -7.90 -13.99 6.54
C GLN A 303 -6.80 -14.98 6.14
N SER A 304 -5.89 -14.59 5.24
CA SER A 304 -4.73 -15.43 4.90
C SER A 304 -3.73 -15.54 6.05
N ILE A 305 -2.81 -16.51 5.96
CA ILE A 305 -1.88 -16.89 7.05
C ILE A 305 -1.18 -15.64 7.64
N PRO A 306 -1.20 -15.45 8.97
CA PRO A 306 -0.52 -14.34 9.64
C PRO A 306 1.00 -14.47 9.53
N PRO A 307 1.78 -13.38 9.56
CA PRO A 307 3.24 -13.42 9.41
C PRO A 307 3.96 -13.83 10.69
N LYS A 308 3.43 -14.83 11.38
CA LYS A 308 3.99 -15.34 12.61
C LYS A 308 3.92 -16.86 12.62
N ARG A 309 5.08 -17.49 12.73
CA ARG A 309 5.21 -18.94 12.87
C ARG A 309 5.00 -19.36 14.32
N ALA A 310 4.79 -20.66 14.51
CA ALA A 310 4.67 -21.26 15.84
C ALA A 310 5.91 -21.05 16.71
N ASP A 311 7.10 -20.97 16.09
CA ASP A 311 8.38 -20.70 16.76
C ASP A 311 8.60 -19.21 17.12
N GLY A 312 7.65 -18.34 16.78
CA GLY A 312 7.73 -16.90 17.04
C GLY A 312 8.47 -16.09 15.98
N SER A 313 9.11 -16.73 14.99
CA SER A 313 9.71 -16.05 13.85
C SER A 313 8.64 -15.44 12.92
N THR A 314 9.03 -14.42 12.16
CA THR A 314 8.12 -13.70 11.25
C THR A 314 8.63 -13.78 9.80
N TYR A 315 7.80 -13.33 8.85
CA TYR A 315 8.13 -13.24 7.44
C TYR A 315 7.28 -12.14 6.76
N PRO A 316 7.70 -11.57 5.63
CA PRO A 316 6.91 -10.54 4.96
C PRO A 316 5.62 -11.09 4.33
N ARG A 317 4.53 -10.33 4.45
CA ARG A 317 3.31 -10.50 3.63
C ARG A 317 3.24 -9.40 2.61
N LEU A 318 3.19 -9.73 1.32
CA LEU A 318 3.24 -8.73 0.26
C LEU A 318 1.88 -8.53 -0.37
N LEU A 319 1.37 -7.30 -0.35
CA LEU A 319 0.15 -6.92 -1.07
C LEU A 319 0.52 -5.97 -2.21
N VAL A 320 0.45 -6.43 -3.45
CA VAL A 320 0.71 -5.56 -4.59
C VAL A 320 -0.60 -5.14 -5.23
N LEU A 321 -0.81 -3.83 -5.31
CA LEU A 321 -1.97 -3.17 -5.89
C LEU A 321 -1.50 -2.44 -7.14
N ASP A 322 -1.55 -3.10 -8.30
CA ASP A 322 -1.11 -2.55 -9.58
C ASP A 322 -2.29 -1.92 -10.31
N ASP A 323 -2.36 -0.59 -10.29
CA ASP A 323 -3.31 0.15 -11.12
C ASP A 323 -4.78 -0.24 -10.85
N VAL A 324 -5.04 -0.71 -9.62
CA VAL A 324 -6.35 -1.23 -9.15
C VAL A 324 -7.46 -0.21 -9.32
N LEU A 325 -7.14 1.08 -9.15
CA LEU A 325 -8.10 2.17 -9.12
C LEU A 325 -8.19 2.99 -10.42
N LEU A 326 -7.55 2.54 -11.51
CA LEU A 326 -7.60 3.29 -12.77
C LEU A 326 -8.96 3.29 -13.43
N SER A 327 -9.68 2.17 -13.31
CA SER A 327 -11.08 2.03 -13.72
C SER A 327 -12.04 2.46 -12.62
N LEU A 328 -11.53 2.99 -11.49
CA LEU A 328 -12.35 3.33 -10.33
C LEU A 328 -12.63 4.82 -10.23
N ASP A 329 -13.92 5.08 -10.09
CA ASP A 329 -14.47 6.37 -9.72
C ASP A 329 -13.79 6.88 -8.43
N MET A 330 -13.61 8.20 -8.34
CA MET A 330 -12.88 8.85 -7.24
C MET A 330 -13.43 8.45 -5.86
N VAL A 331 -14.71 8.06 -5.81
CA VAL A 331 -15.44 7.57 -4.63
C VAL A 331 -14.73 6.41 -3.93
N ASN A 332 -14.13 5.47 -4.65
CA ASN A 332 -13.54 4.26 -4.05
C ASN A 332 -12.08 4.43 -3.61
N ARG A 333 -11.44 5.53 -4.01
CA ARG A 333 -10.01 5.72 -3.78
C ARG A 333 -9.68 5.98 -2.30
N LEU A 334 -10.39 6.89 -1.66
CA LEU A 334 -10.19 7.19 -0.23
C LEU A 334 -10.57 6.02 0.69
N PRO A 335 -11.71 5.32 0.49
CA PRO A 335 -12.02 4.09 1.22
C PRO A 335 -10.92 3.04 1.15
N LEU A 336 -10.28 2.84 -0.01
CA LEU A 336 -9.15 1.91 -0.12
C LEU A 336 -7.99 2.30 0.81
N LEU A 337 -7.61 3.58 0.87
CA LEU A 337 -6.53 4.00 1.76
C LEU A 337 -6.88 3.85 3.24
N LYS A 338 -8.15 4.08 3.60
CA LYS A 338 -8.63 3.81 4.96
C LYS A 338 -8.52 2.33 5.28
N LEU A 339 -8.98 1.46 4.37
CA LEU A 339 -8.91 0.01 4.52
C LEU A 339 -7.46 -0.47 4.73
N LEU A 340 -6.50 0.05 3.96
CA LEU A 340 -5.08 -0.31 4.09
C LEU A 340 -4.45 0.11 5.42
N LYS A 341 -5.07 1.05 6.15
CA LYS A 341 -4.63 1.48 7.49
C LYS A 341 -5.27 0.68 8.63
N THR A 342 -6.22 -0.21 8.33
CA THR A 342 -6.89 -1.03 9.35
C THR A 342 -5.97 -2.13 9.91
N ASP A 343 -6.34 -2.68 11.07
CA ASP A 343 -5.61 -3.77 11.72
C ASP A 343 -5.44 -5.03 10.85
N GLY A 344 -6.35 -5.27 9.90
CA GLY A 344 -6.26 -6.41 8.98
C GLY A 344 -5.09 -6.31 7.99
N PHE A 345 -4.59 -5.09 7.75
CA PHE A 345 -3.53 -4.80 6.77
C PHE A 345 -2.23 -4.25 7.40
N LYS A 346 -2.18 -4.02 8.71
CA LYS A 346 -0.98 -3.48 9.39
C LYS A 346 0.29 -4.34 9.21
N ASP A 347 0.10 -5.66 9.16
CA ASP A 347 1.17 -6.65 9.06
C ASP A 347 1.51 -6.99 7.60
N TRP A 348 0.82 -6.35 6.65
CA TRP A 348 1.17 -6.40 5.24
C TRP A 348 2.22 -5.33 4.90
N GLN A 349 3.05 -5.68 3.94
CA GLN A 349 3.88 -4.76 3.20
C GLN A 349 3.23 -4.53 1.84
N THR A 350 2.57 -3.38 1.73
CA THR A 350 1.77 -3.00 0.58
C THR A 350 2.61 -2.22 -0.42
N LEU A 351 2.50 -2.58 -1.70
CA LEU A 351 3.06 -1.86 -2.84
C LEU A 351 1.89 -1.35 -3.67
N LEU A 352 1.57 -0.07 -3.55
CA LEU A 352 0.54 0.62 -4.33
C LEU A 352 1.18 1.28 -5.54
N LEU A 353 0.89 0.76 -6.73
CA LEU A 353 1.46 1.24 -7.98
C LEU A 353 0.36 1.95 -8.78
N THR A 354 0.61 3.18 -9.22
CA THR A 354 -0.36 3.94 -10.04
C THR A 354 0.29 4.72 -11.18
N HIS A 355 -0.41 4.89 -12.30
CA HIS A 355 -0.05 5.89 -13.32
C HIS A 355 -0.84 7.20 -13.22
N ASP A 356 -1.83 7.29 -12.33
CA ASP A 356 -2.60 8.52 -12.13
C ASP A 356 -1.83 9.46 -11.20
N ARG A 357 -1.33 10.57 -11.75
CA ARG A 357 -0.53 11.54 -11.00
C ARG A 357 -1.33 12.21 -9.88
N VAL A 358 -2.58 12.55 -10.14
CA VAL A 358 -3.45 13.19 -9.15
C VAL A 358 -3.71 12.22 -8.00
N TRP A 359 -3.97 10.95 -8.34
CA TRP A 359 -4.14 9.92 -7.33
C TRP A 359 -2.90 9.69 -6.48
N TYR A 360 -1.72 9.62 -7.12
CA TYR A 360 -0.44 9.49 -6.42
C TYR A 360 -0.26 10.58 -5.37
N GLU A 361 -0.49 11.86 -5.72
CA GLU A 361 -0.35 12.98 -4.79
C GLU A 361 -1.33 12.88 -3.61
N ILE A 362 -2.60 12.51 -3.88
CA ILE A 362 -3.60 12.29 -2.82
C ILE A 362 -3.17 11.14 -1.91
N ALA A 363 -2.76 10.00 -2.48
CA ALA A 363 -2.33 8.84 -1.72
C ALA A 363 -1.07 9.14 -0.89
N LYS A 364 -0.11 9.88 -1.44
CA LYS A 364 1.12 10.32 -0.76
C LYS A 364 0.79 11.10 0.50
N GLN A 365 -0.09 12.10 0.40
CA GLN A 365 -0.54 12.91 1.54
C GLN A 365 -1.25 12.06 2.61
N GLN A 366 -2.00 11.05 2.20
CA GLN A 366 -2.74 10.19 3.12
C GLN A 366 -1.87 9.10 3.75
N LEU A 367 -0.87 8.56 3.05
CA LEU A 367 -0.13 7.36 3.46
C LEU A 367 1.15 7.64 4.26
N GLY A 368 1.61 8.89 4.33
CA GLY A 368 2.67 9.31 5.26
C GLY A 368 3.97 8.55 5.05
N ASP A 369 4.41 7.77 6.06
CA ASP A 369 5.71 7.08 6.17
C ASP A 369 5.94 5.92 5.17
N TRP A 370 5.27 5.94 4.02
CA TRP A 370 5.57 5.00 2.93
C TRP A 370 6.83 5.45 2.19
N ALA A 371 7.52 4.51 1.55
CA ALA A 371 8.51 4.84 0.54
C ALA A 371 7.77 5.40 -0.69
N HIS A 372 8.17 6.58 -1.15
CA HIS A 372 7.60 7.26 -2.31
C HIS A 372 8.62 7.27 -3.43
N GLN A 373 8.26 6.73 -4.58
CA GLN A 373 9.15 6.63 -5.73
C GLN A 373 8.38 6.85 -7.03
N GLU A 374 9.11 7.20 -8.07
CA GLU A 374 8.58 7.50 -9.38
C GLU A 374 9.36 6.72 -10.45
N LEU A 375 8.64 6.15 -11.42
CA LEU A 375 9.21 5.36 -12.50
C LEU A 375 8.91 6.03 -13.83
N PHE A 376 9.96 6.46 -14.51
CA PHE A 376 9.89 7.15 -15.80
C PHE A 376 10.37 6.27 -16.94
N THR A 377 9.99 6.62 -18.16
CA THR A 377 10.49 5.96 -19.36
C THR A 377 11.61 6.81 -19.97
N GLN A 378 12.76 6.20 -20.25
CA GLN A 378 13.84 6.82 -21.02
C GLN A 378 14.12 6.03 -22.28
N ARG A 379 14.17 6.73 -23.41
CA ARG A 379 14.64 6.17 -24.67
C ARG A 379 16.16 6.02 -24.65
N VAL A 380 16.66 4.81 -24.85
CA VAL A 380 18.08 4.52 -25.05
C VAL A 380 18.24 3.81 -26.40
N GLY A 381 18.76 4.56 -27.39
CA GLY A 381 18.84 4.10 -28.76
C GLY A 381 17.46 3.69 -29.30
N ASN A 382 17.29 2.39 -29.55
CA ASN A 382 16.09 1.83 -30.17
C ASN A 382 15.10 1.19 -29.19
N TYR A 383 15.36 1.28 -27.88
CA TYR A 383 14.49 0.70 -26.87
C TYR A 383 14.22 1.66 -25.71
N ASP A 384 13.18 1.35 -24.95
CA ASP A 384 12.79 2.13 -23.77
C ASP A 384 13.23 1.40 -22.50
N GLN A 385 13.71 2.16 -21.52
CA GLN A 385 14.10 1.65 -20.22
C GLN A 385 13.47 2.43 -19.06
N PRO A 386 13.17 1.77 -17.93
CA PRO A 386 12.73 2.43 -16.71
C PRO A 386 13.85 3.22 -16.06
N ILE A 387 13.54 4.45 -15.63
CA ILE A 387 14.36 5.22 -14.68
C ILE A 387 13.58 5.32 -13.39
N LEU A 388 14.16 4.80 -12.30
CA LEU A 388 13.65 5.05 -10.96
C LEU A 388 14.17 6.40 -10.47
N ARG A 389 13.27 7.20 -9.92
CA ARG A 389 13.60 8.37 -9.11
C ARG A 389 13.01 8.18 -7.73
N GLU A 390 13.83 8.44 -6.72
CA GLU A 390 13.32 8.59 -5.37
C GLU A 390 12.57 9.92 -5.29
N ASP A 391 11.37 9.90 -4.73
CA ASP A 391 10.61 11.10 -4.44
C ASP A 391 11.16 11.73 -3.15
N ARG A 392 12.33 12.36 -3.28
CA ARG A 392 13.05 13.00 -2.17
C ARG A 392 12.40 14.33 -1.79
N ASP A 393 12.63 14.77 -0.57
CA ASP A 393 12.21 16.10 -0.16
C ASP A 393 12.78 17.19 -1.08
N HIS A 394 11.97 18.19 -1.42
CA HIS A 394 12.36 19.26 -2.33
C HIS A 394 13.54 20.08 -1.79
N LEU A 395 13.71 20.24 -0.47
CA LEU A 395 14.90 20.92 0.08
C LEU A 395 16.17 20.11 -0.14
N ILE A 396 16.11 18.77 0.00
CA ILE A 396 17.25 17.90 -0.30
C ILE A 396 17.60 18.00 -1.79
N GLN A 397 16.60 17.95 -2.67
CA GLN A 397 16.82 18.13 -4.10
C GLN A 397 17.42 19.51 -4.42
N ALA A 398 17.00 20.56 -3.71
CA ALA A 398 17.57 21.89 -3.86
C ALA A 398 19.05 21.92 -3.46
N ILE A 399 19.43 21.27 -2.35
CA ILE A 399 20.82 21.16 -1.90
C ILE A 399 21.66 20.41 -2.95
N ASP A 400 21.17 19.27 -3.47
CA ASP A 400 21.87 18.50 -4.51
C ASP A 400 22.12 19.37 -5.77
N PHE A 401 21.08 20.06 -6.25
CA PHE A 401 21.23 20.98 -7.39
C PHE A 401 22.18 22.14 -7.10
N LEU A 402 22.20 22.68 -5.87
CA LEU A 402 23.19 23.70 -5.51
C LEU A 402 24.61 23.13 -5.58
N HIS A 403 24.84 21.96 -5.00
CA HIS A 403 26.13 21.27 -5.06
C HIS A 403 26.62 21.05 -6.50
N ASP A 404 25.71 20.70 -7.41
CA ASP A 404 25.99 20.53 -8.85
C ASP A 404 26.11 21.86 -9.63
N GLY A 405 25.96 23.01 -8.95
CA GLY A 405 26.03 24.34 -9.57
C GLY A 405 24.75 24.79 -10.29
N HIS A 406 23.66 24.04 -10.18
CA HIS A 406 22.38 24.29 -10.81
C HIS A 406 21.43 25.15 -9.94
N VAL A 407 21.82 26.39 -9.62
CA VAL A 407 21.06 27.28 -8.72
C VAL A 407 19.62 27.52 -9.17
N LYS A 408 19.35 27.61 -10.48
CA LYS A 408 17.97 27.78 -11.00
C LYS A 408 17.07 26.59 -10.66
N ALA A 409 17.60 25.38 -10.79
CA ALA A 409 16.85 24.17 -10.43
C ALA A 409 16.59 24.16 -8.92
N ALA A 410 17.60 24.48 -8.11
CA ALA A 410 17.44 24.59 -6.66
C ALA A 410 16.32 25.57 -6.26
N ALA A 411 16.28 26.76 -6.86
CA ALA A 411 15.24 27.76 -6.59
C ALA A 411 13.82 27.24 -6.90
N VAL A 412 13.65 26.45 -7.97
CA VAL A 412 12.36 25.81 -8.31
C VAL A 412 11.95 24.84 -7.21
N HIS A 413 12.86 24.00 -6.73
CA HIS A 413 12.56 23.04 -5.66
C HIS A 413 12.25 23.74 -4.32
N VAL A 414 13.01 24.78 -3.95
CA VAL A 414 12.73 25.65 -2.78
C VAL A 414 11.32 26.22 -2.86
N ARG A 415 10.93 26.77 -4.02
CA ARG A 415 9.56 27.27 -4.24
C ARG A 415 8.51 26.17 -4.11
N THR A 416 8.75 25.00 -4.70
CA THR A 416 7.80 23.88 -4.59
C THR A 416 7.62 23.45 -3.13
N LYS A 417 8.70 23.34 -2.36
CA LYS A 417 8.62 23.04 -0.92
C LYS A 417 7.79 24.09 -0.19
N PHE A 418 8.05 25.38 -0.43
CA PHE A 418 7.28 26.46 0.18
C PHE A 418 5.78 26.31 -0.08
N GLU A 419 5.38 26.12 -1.34
CA GLU A 419 3.97 25.91 -1.71
C GLU A 419 3.34 24.67 -1.04
N LEU A 420 4.12 23.59 -0.89
CA LEU A 420 3.67 22.38 -0.17
C LEU A 420 3.44 22.65 1.31
N VAL A 421 4.39 23.31 2.00
CA VAL A 421 4.28 23.67 3.42
C VAL A 421 3.06 24.55 3.65
N LEU A 422 2.82 25.55 2.79
CA LEU A 422 1.65 26.42 2.88
C LEU A 422 0.32 25.65 2.77
N LYS A 423 0.18 24.81 1.73
CA LYS A 423 -1.04 24.02 1.52
C LYS A 423 -1.30 23.08 2.69
N TRP A 424 -0.26 22.39 3.16
CA TRP A 424 -0.33 21.50 4.31
C TRP A 424 -0.71 22.25 5.59
N ALA A 425 -0.04 23.37 5.89
CA ALA A 425 -0.30 24.18 7.07
C ALA A 425 -1.74 24.70 7.12
N CYS A 426 -2.22 25.30 6.01
CA CYS A 426 -3.57 25.81 5.92
C CYS A 426 -4.63 24.71 6.09
N HIS A 427 -4.39 23.52 5.53
CA HIS A 427 -5.29 22.38 5.71
C HIS A 427 -5.33 21.90 7.17
N GLN A 428 -4.17 21.59 7.77
CA GLN A 428 -4.09 21.03 9.13
C GLN A 428 -4.56 22.02 10.21
N LEU A 429 -4.29 23.31 10.02
CA LEU A 429 -4.72 24.35 10.95
C LEU A 429 -6.13 24.87 10.64
N SER A 430 -6.74 24.43 9.54
CA SER A 430 -8.07 24.85 9.08
C SER A 430 -8.18 26.37 8.85
N LEU A 431 -7.16 26.95 8.20
CA LEU A 431 -7.06 28.38 7.96
C LEU A 431 -7.96 28.83 6.80
N PRO A 432 -8.63 30.00 6.91
CA PRO A 432 -9.45 30.52 5.84
C PRO A 432 -8.58 31.05 4.69
N VAL A 433 -8.75 30.48 3.50
CA VAL A 433 -8.12 30.93 2.25
C VAL A 433 -9.22 31.19 1.23
N LYS A 434 -9.06 32.21 0.38
CA LYS A 434 -10.04 32.52 -0.67
C LYS A 434 -10.21 31.31 -1.59
N TYR A 435 -11.45 30.85 -1.72
CA TYR A 435 -11.78 29.76 -2.63
C TYR A 435 -11.78 30.24 -4.08
N HIS A 436 -11.22 29.43 -4.96
CA HIS A 436 -11.33 29.57 -6.40
C HIS A 436 -11.58 28.19 -7.01
N SER A 437 -12.49 28.10 -7.99
CA SER A 437 -12.87 26.83 -8.62
C SER A 437 -11.72 26.14 -9.37
N ASP A 438 -10.82 26.93 -9.95
CA ASP A 438 -9.52 26.50 -10.44
C ASP A 438 -8.43 26.71 -9.37
N PRO A 439 -7.88 25.64 -8.77
CA PRO A 439 -6.86 25.75 -7.73
C PRO A 439 -5.57 26.42 -8.22
N LYS A 440 -5.28 26.40 -9.53
CA LYS A 440 -4.07 27.03 -10.11
C LYS A 440 -4.12 28.55 -10.03
N LYS A 441 -5.30 29.12 -9.82
CA LYS A 441 -5.50 30.57 -9.70
C LYS A 441 -5.43 31.09 -8.28
N ILE A 442 -5.25 30.22 -7.28
CA ILE A 442 -5.02 30.65 -5.90
C ILE A 442 -3.51 30.86 -5.73
N PRO A 443 -3.03 32.11 -5.59
CA PRO A 443 -1.61 32.38 -5.49
C PRO A 443 -1.07 31.95 -4.12
N ALA A 444 0.21 31.56 -4.07
CA ALA A 444 0.89 31.21 -2.82
C ALA A 444 0.85 32.36 -1.78
N SER A 445 0.77 33.62 -2.23
CA SER A 445 0.63 34.80 -1.38
C SER A 445 -0.62 34.76 -0.50
N ASP A 446 -1.72 34.19 -1.01
CA ASP A 446 -2.98 34.13 -0.26
C ASP A 446 -2.89 33.11 0.87
N PHE A 447 -2.26 31.96 0.61
CA PHE A 447 -1.96 30.97 1.64
C PHE A 447 -0.96 31.51 2.66
N TRP A 448 0.09 32.19 2.21
CA TRP A 448 1.08 32.81 3.10
C TRP A 448 0.46 33.87 4.00
N ALA A 449 -0.40 34.74 3.47
CA ALA A 449 -1.08 35.75 4.26
C ALA A 449 -1.96 35.12 5.35
N ALA A 450 -2.68 34.05 5.02
CA ALA A 450 -3.48 33.29 6.00
C ALA A 450 -2.60 32.66 7.08
N LEU A 451 -1.48 32.02 6.69
CA LEU A 451 -0.58 31.36 7.63
C LEU A 451 0.20 32.33 8.51
N ALA A 452 0.75 33.40 7.94
CA ALA A 452 1.50 34.42 8.66
C ALA A 452 0.61 35.19 9.65
N GLY A 453 -0.68 35.35 9.34
CA GLY A 453 -1.67 35.93 10.26
C GLY A 453 -2.17 34.96 11.34
N ALA A 454 -1.92 33.66 11.20
CA ALA A 454 -2.49 32.64 12.08
C ALA A 454 -1.87 32.63 13.47
N LYS A 455 -2.70 32.31 14.46
CA LYS A 455 -2.31 32.11 15.86
C LYS A 455 -2.85 30.76 16.33
N TRP A 456 -2.16 30.16 17.28
CA TRP A 456 -2.61 28.98 17.99
C TRP A 456 -2.77 29.31 19.47
N GLU A 457 -3.72 28.64 20.12
CA GLU A 457 -4.03 28.86 21.52
C GLU A 457 -3.27 27.88 22.39
N GLN A 458 -2.41 28.42 23.25
CA GLN A 458 -1.85 27.66 24.35
C GLN A 458 -2.79 27.76 25.54
N ILE A 459 -3.25 26.61 26.02
CA ILE A 459 -4.03 26.52 27.25
C ILE A 459 -3.04 26.21 28.38
N PRO A 460 -2.64 27.20 29.19
CA PRO A 460 -1.73 26.95 30.31
C PRO A 460 -2.39 26.03 31.36
N PRO A 461 -1.58 25.26 32.11
CA PRO A 461 -2.10 24.38 33.15
C PRO A 461 -2.79 25.18 34.26
N VAL A 462 -3.86 24.61 34.80
CA VAL A 462 -4.62 25.18 35.92
C VAL A 462 -3.71 25.35 37.14
N ARG A 463 -3.78 26.51 37.79
CA ARG A 463 -3.09 26.75 39.05
C ARG A 463 -4.03 26.46 40.22
N ARG A 464 -3.53 25.75 41.23
CA ARG A 464 -4.21 25.56 42.51
C ARG A 464 -3.85 26.71 43.44
N HIS A 465 -4.85 27.31 44.05
CA HIS A 465 -4.68 28.34 45.05
C HIS A 465 -5.55 28.01 46.27
N SER A 466 -5.00 28.12 47.48
CA SER A 466 -5.79 28.01 48.71
C SER A 466 -6.31 29.38 49.10
N ASP A 467 -7.62 29.50 49.34
CA ASP A 467 -8.15 30.74 49.91
C ASP A 467 -7.79 30.88 51.40
N SER A 468 -8.09 32.04 51.97
CA SER A 468 -7.81 32.36 53.38
C SER A 468 -8.59 31.51 54.39
N LYS A 469 -9.52 30.66 53.93
CA LYS A 469 -10.30 29.70 54.74
C LYS A 469 -9.90 28.24 54.46
N GLY A 470 -8.84 28.00 53.68
CA GLY A 470 -8.33 26.66 53.36
C GLY A 470 -9.03 25.96 52.20
N ALA A 471 -9.98 26.60 51.52
CA ALA A 471 -10.65 26.02 50.35
C ALA A 471 -9.73 26.09 49.12
N GLN A 472 -9.60 24.98 48.40
CA GLN A 472 -8.80 24.87 47.19
C GLN A 472 -9.59 25.41 45.98
N ILE A 473 -9.11 26.51 45.41
CA ILE A 473 -9.66 27.15 44.21
C ILE A 473 -8.77 26.79 43.02
N TRP A 474 -9.43 26.39 41.93
CA TRP A 474 -8.79 26.07 40.66
C TRP A 474 -8.94 27.25 39.72
N ILE A 475 -7.83 27.86 39.33
CA ILE A 475 -7.82 29.02 38.42
C ILE A 475 -7.28 28.59 37.07
N GLN A 476 -8.13 28.62 36.04
CA GLN A 476 -7.73 28.45 34.65
C GLN A 476 -7.19 29.81 34.15
N PRO A 477 -5.89 29.94 33.85
CA PRO A 477 -5.38 31.16 33.24
C PRO A 477 -5.96 31.30 31.83
N ARG A 478 -6.11 32.55 31.36
CA ARG A 478 -6.61 32.83 30.02
C ARG A 478 -5.71 32.17 28.97
N PRO A 479 -6.27 31.62 27.87
CA PRO A 479 -5.49 31.10 26.77
C PRO A 479 -4.51 32.15 26.24
N ILE A 480 -3.27 31.73 25.98
CA ILE A 480 -2.22 32.57 25.43
C ILE A 480 -2.23 32.37 23.91
N GLN A 481 -2.36 33.46 23.17
CA GLN A 481 -2.36 33.45 21.71
C GLN A 481 -0.91 33.54 21.22
N ASN A 482 -0.38 32.46 20.67
CA ASN A 482 0.97 32.43 20.11
C ASN A 482 0.89 32.47 18.58
N PRO A 483 1.76 33.24 17.90
CA PRO A 483 1.79 33.23 16.44
C PRO A 483 2.23 31.84 15.94
N VAL A 484 1.61 31.37 14.86
CA VAL A 484 2.04 30.13 14.19
C VAL A 484 3.44 30.29 13.59
N VAL A 485 3.69 31.44 12.98
CA VAL A 485 5.00 31.82 12.44
C VAL A 485 5.56 32.96 13.30
N PRO A 486 6.70 32.78 13.99
CA PRO A 486 7.36 33.86 14.74
C PRO A 486 7.72 35.05 13.85
N GLU A 487 7.74 36.27 14.40
CA GLU A 487 7.99 37.49 13.59
C GLU A 487 9.36 37.53 12.92
N LEU A 488 10.40 37.02 13.57
CA LEU A 488 11.73 36.91 12.96
C LEU A 488 11.68 36.00 11.73
N LEU A 489 11.08 34.81 11.86
CA LEU A 489 10.92 33.86 10.77
C LEU A 489 10.05 34.41 9.64
N LYS A 490 9.03 35.24 9.94
CA LYS A 490 8.26 35.93 8.89
C LYS A 490 9.16 36.85 8.07
N SER A 491 10.04 37.61 8.71
CA SER A 491 10.96 38.51 8.01
C SER A 491 11.97 37.74 7.15
N GLU A 492 12.48 36.61 7.65
CA GLU A 492 13.38 35.71 6.91
C GLU A 492 12.70 35.11 5.68
N ILE A 493 11.46 34.62 5.83
CA ILE A 493 10.69 34.07 4.72
C ILE A 493 10.35 35.16 3.68
N ILE A 494 9.95 36.36 4.10
CA ILE A 494 9.68 37.46 3.17
C ILE A 494 10.94 37.82 2.39
N HIS A 495 12.09 37.87 3.07
CA HIS A 495 13.37 38.10 2.43
C HIS A 495 13.70 36.99 1.42
N ALA A 496 13.63 35.72 1.83
CA ALA A 496 13.88 34.56 0.96
C ALA A 496 12.96 34.54 -0.29
N LEU A 497 11.66 34.82 -0.10
CA LEU A 497 10.68 34.84 -1.19
C LEU A 497 10.91 35.99 -2.16
N SER A 498 11.40 37.15 -1.69
CA SER A 498 11.70 38.28 -2.57
C SER A 498 12.73 37.93 -3.66
N TRP A 499 13.56 36.91 -3.43
CA TRP A 499 14.59 36.46 -4.36
C TRP A 499 14.16 35.25 -5.19
N VAL A 500 13.51 34.27 -4.56
CA VAL A 500 13.02 33.04 -5.21
C VAL A 500 11.84 33.32 -6.16
N MET A 501 11.04 34.37 -5.90
CA MET A 501 9.82 34.68 -6.65
C MET A 501 9.95 35.85 -7.65
N ASN A 502 11.11 36.49 -7.76
CA ASN A 502 11.28 37.68 -8.60
C ASN A 502 11.55 37.31 -10.08
N PRO A 503 10.72 37.73 -11.05
CA PRO A 503 10.81 37.28 -12.45
C PRO A 503 12.11 37.68 -13.18
N LEU A 504 12.79 38.74 -12.74
CA LEU A 504 13.94 39.33 -13.44
C LEU A 504 15.30 38.86 -12.93
N SER A 505 15.37 38.11 -11.83
CA SER A 505 16.63 37.52 -11.33
C SER A 505 17.00 36.22 -12.06
N HIS A 506 16.04 35.55 -12.69
CA HIS A 506 16.28 34.28 -13.39
C HIS A 506 17.00 34.40 -14.75
N SER A 507 17.18 35.61 -15.28
CA SER A 507 17.92 35.89 -16.53
C SER A 507 19.38 36.30 -16.30
N GLN A 508 19.79 36.59 -15.07
CA GLN A 508 21.15 37.02 -14.72
C GLN A 508 22.09 35.85 -14.39
N SER A 509 23.40 36.10 -14.38
CA SER A 509 24.44 35.08 -14.10
C SER A 509 24.22 34.41 -12.74
N VAL A 510 24.28 33.09 -12.75
CA VAL A 510 23.72 32.17 -11.76
C VAL A 510 24.51 32.12 -10.44
N ASP A 511 25.82 32.40 -10.47
CA ASP A 511 26.71 32.26 -9.31
C ASP A 511 26.50 33.29 -8.20
N ARG A 512 25.93 34.46 -8.51
CA ARG A 512 25.76 35.56 -7.55
C ARG A 512 24.69 35.28 -6.49
N TYR A 513 23.83 34.29 -6.71
CA TYR A 513 22.60 34.09 -5.94
C TYR A 513 22.58 32.80 -5.10
N ARG A 514 23.71 32.10 -5.00
CA ARG A 514 23.81 30.85 -4.24
C ARG A 514 23.51 31.05 -2.74
N PRO A 515 24.11 32.03 -2.03
CA PRO A 515 23.86 32.23 -0.60
C PRO A 515 22.38 32.48 -0.29
N GLU A 516 21.68 33.23 -1.14
CA GLU A 516 20.27 33.56 -0.95
C GLU A 516 19.36 32.33 -1.10
N ILE A 517 19.71 31.37 -1.97
CA ILE A 517 19.00 30.09 -2.07
C ILE A 517 19.31 29.19 -0.88
N GLU A 518 20.55 29.20 -0.37
CA GLU A 518 20.93 28.50 0.87
C GLU A 518 20.12 29.01 2.06
N ASP A 519 20.04 30.32 2.26
CA ASP A 519 19.22 30.95 3.31
C ASP A 519 17.73 30.59 3.16
N ALA A 520 17.22 30.57 1.93
CA ALA A 520 15.84 30.18 1.66
C ALA A 520 15.54 28.72 2.03
N ILE A 521 16.50 27.81 1.84
CA ILE A 521 16.37 26.41 2.25
C ILE A 521 16.18 26.30 3.77
N PHE A 522 17.03 26.99 4.54
CA PHE A 522 16.94 26.99 6.01
C PHE A 522 15.65 27.64 6.50
N ALA A 523 15.29 28.81 5.97
CA ALA A 523 14.07 29.50 6.38
C ALA A 523 12.80 28.66 6.14
N ILE A 524 12.70 27.95 5.00
CA ILE A 524 11.55 27.09 4.71
C ILE A 524 11.51 25.85 5.61
N ASN A 525 12.67 25.27 5.94
CA ASN A 525 12.76 24.18 6.90
C ASN A 525 12.28 24.63 8.29
N ASP A 526 12.69 25.82 8.73
CA ASP A 526 12.26 26.39 10.01
C ASP A 526 10.77 26.75 10.01
N LEU A 527 10.23 27.18 8.88
CA LEU A 527 8.78 27.38 8.68
C LEU A 527 8.02 26.06 8.84
N GLU A 528 8.48 24.99 8.21
CA GLU A 528 7.85 23.66 8.34
C GLU A 528 7.84 23.18 9.79
N GLN A 529 8.95 23.35 10.51
CA GLN A 529 9.06 23.01 11.93
C GLN A 529 8.15 23.87 12.82
N ALA A 530 8.07 25.18 12.57
CA ALA A 530 7.16 26.08 13.29
C ALA A 530 5.69 25.64 13.13
N VAL A 531 5.31 25.25 11.91
CA VAL A 531 3.96 24.72 11.63
C VAL A 531 3.73 23.37 12.32
N HIS A 532 4.70 22.45 12.28
CA HIS A 532 4.61 21.18 13.01
C HIS A 532 4.35 21.41 14.51
N ASN A 533 5.11 22.33 15.11
CA ASN A 533 4.95 22.70 16.51
C ASN A 533 3.55 23.28 16.78
N ALA A 534 3.05 24.19 15.94
CA ALA A 534 1.72 24.76 16.09
C ALA A 534 0.60 23.70 15.99
N ILE A 535 0.71 22.76 15.04
CA ILE A 535 -0.24 21.65 14.89
C ILE A 535 -0.21 20.75 16.12
N ALA A 536 0.98 20.37 16.58
CA ALA A 536 1.15 19.54 17.77
C ALA A 536 0.50 20.23 18.99
N MET A 537 0.78 21.51 19.20
CA MET A 537 0.23 22.26 20.34
C MET A 537 -1.29 22.42 20.26
N LYS A 538 -1.86 22.62 19.07
CA LYS A 538 -3.31 22.64 18.85
C LYS A 538 -3.98 21.31 19.28
N SER A 539 -3.30 20.18 19.09
CA SER A 539 -3.79 18.86 19.49
C SER A 539 -3.68 18.57 21.00
N VAL A 540 -2.75 19.23 21.70
CA VAL A 540 -2.52 19.03 23.15
C VAL A 540 -3.60 19.71 24.00
N GLY A 541 -4.12 20.87 23.59
CA GLY A 541 -5.14 21.61 24.34
C GLY A 541 -6.36 20.78 24.77
N PRO A 542 -7.04 20.06 23.85
CA PRO A 542 -8.15 19.17 24.19
C PRO A 542 -7.80 18.05 25.17
N VAL A 543 -6.57 17.51 25.12
CA VAL A 543 -6.10 16.45 26.01
C VAL A 543 -5.94 16.99 27.45
N VAL A 544 -5.30 18.15 27.60
CA VAL A 544 -5.13 18.82 28.89
C VAL A 544 -6.49 19.18 29.52
N LEU A 545 -7.44 19.68 28.72
CA LEU A 545 -8.80 19.95 29.17
C LEU A 545 -9.53 18.67 29.61
N ARG A 546 -9.37 17.56 28.87
CA ARG A 546 -10.01 16.27 29.20
C ARG A 546 -9.45 15.68 30.50
N GLU A 547 -8.13 15.67 30.69
CA GLU A 547 -7.52 15.24 31.94
C GLU A 547 -7.95 16.11 33.13
N MET A 548 -8.10 17.41 32.92
CA MET A 548 -8.63 18.35 33.90
C MET A 548 -10.08 18.02 34.29
N PHE A 549 -10.98 17.81 33.33
CA PHE A 549 -12.37 17.43 33.63
C PHE A 549 -12.43 16.12 34.43
N LEU A 550 -11.61 15.14 34.07
CA LEU A 550 -11.49 13.88 34.80
C LEU A 550 -10.97 14.10 36.24
N GLY A 551 -10.00 15.00 36.44
CA GLY A 551 -9.48 15.35 37.77
C GLY A 551 -10.50 16.06 38.66
N ILE A 552 -11.26 17.01 38.11
CA ILE A 552 -12.34 17.72 38.83
C ILE A 552 -13.48 16.75 39.20
N LEU A 553 -13.84 15.84 38.29
CA LEU A 553 -14.86 14.82 38.54
C LEU A 553 -14.44 13.88 39.66
N LYS A 554 -13.20 13.37 39.64
CA LYS A 554 -12.66 12.49 40.71
C LYS A 554 -12.71 13.16 42.08
N TYR A 555 -12.29 14.43 42.16
CA TYR A 555 -12.31 15.20 43.41
C TYR A 555 -13.74 15.43 43.94
N ARG A 556 -14.72 15.70 43.07
CA ARG A 556 -16.13 15.88 43.46
C ARG A 556 -16.82 14.56 43.85
N SER A 557 -16.36 13.42 43.34
CA SER A 557 -16.88 12.10 43.69
C SER A 557 -16.30 11.49 44.97
N GLY A 558 -15.32 12.14 45.62
CA GLY A 558 -14.72 11.65 46.87
C GLY A 558 -13.91 10.35 46.73
N ILE A 559 -13.34 10.08 45.55
CA ILE A 559 -12.41 8.98 45.28
C ILE A 559 -10.99 9.52 45.12
#